data_AF-A0A9D0YLR1-F1
#
_entry.id   AF-A0A9D0YLR1-F1
#
_cell.length_a   1.000
_cell.length_b   1.000
_cell.length_c   1.000
_cell.angle_alpha   90.00
_cell.angle_beta   90.00
_cell.angle_gamma   90.00
#
_symmetry.space_group_name_H-M   'P 1'
#
loop_
_entity.id
_entity.type
_entity.pdbx_description
1 polymer ?
#
loop_
_entity_poly.entity_id
_entity_poly.type
_entity_poly.pdbx_seq_one_letter_code
_entity_poly.pdbx_strand_id
1 'polypeptide(L)'
;MKSLYILPIIALLFTACFEEPVEVDAKKLLETTCAKCHNLSMPPQIPQIELAPPMMAVTFHIKDFIKTANPSEHKIKFSSFVSNYVLNPSLEKSYCDKASIKKYGLMKSLKGEITSNEATQIAAYMYDKYDAKKFYKNIKIKEEFEALEKGEQIAKLNSCMSCHDISKKKIAPSFKTIAKQSNKKDILYTLLNGSKGKYKGFEKSYMPPLGKSICKKDLEELSSWILSL
;
A
#
# COMPACT_ATOMS: atom_id res chain seq x y z
N MET A 1 11.72 74.78 -41.93
CA MET A 1 12.42 73.72 -41.18
C MET A 1 11.55 73.33 -40.00
N LYS A 2 10.86 72.19 -40.05
CA LYS A 2 9.98 71.70 -38.96
C LYS A 2 10.81 70.78 -38.05
N SER A 3 10.96 71.15 -36.78
CA SER A 3 11.64 70.31 -35.78
C SER A 3 10.66 69.25 -35.26
N LEU A 4 11.03 67.98 -35.42
CA LEU A 4 10.25 66.82 -34.98
C LEU A 4 10.83 66.35 -33.63
N TYR A 5 10.08 66.54 -32.55
CA TYR A 5 10.43 66.02 -31.22
C TYR A 5 9.93 64.58 -31.08
N ILE A 6 10.85 63.64 -30.89
CA ILE A 6 10.57 62.24 -30.56
C ILE A 6 10.74 62.08 -29.05
N LEU A 7 9.62 61.82 -28.33
CA LEU A 7 9.64 61.40 -26.93
C LEU A 7 10.03 59.92 -26.83
N PRO A 8 10.90 59.50 -25.89
CA PRO A 8 11.18 58.08 -25.69
C PRO A 8 10.08 57.46 -24.82
N ILE A 9 9.41 56.44 -25.35
CA ILE A 9 8.51 55.56 -24.59
C ILE A 9 9.41 54.60 -23.78
N ILE A 10 9.49 54.84 -22.47
CA ILE A 10 10.12 53.91 -21.52
C ILE A 10 9.19 52.71 -21.36
N ALA A 11 9.53 51.60 -22.01
CA ALA A 11 8.87 50.32 -21.82
C ALA A 11 9.29 49.74 -20.45
N LEU A 12 8.40 49.85 -19.45
CA LEU A 12 8.52 49.17 -18.17
C LEU A 12 8.28 47.67 -18.38
N LEU A 13 9.36 46.90 -18.52
CA LEU A 13 9.32 45.44 -18.48
C LEU A 13 9.09 45.00 -17.03
N PHE A 14 7.83 44.71 -16.67
CA PHE A 14 7.51 43.95 -15.46
C PHE A 14 8.03 42.52 -15.65
N THR A 15 9.23 42.23 -15.14
CA THR A 15 9.70 40.86 -14.93
C THR A 15 8.93 40.27 -13.75
N ALA A 16 7.76 39.69 -14.03
CA ALA A 16 7.12 38.78 -13.10
C ALA A 16 8.06 37.59 -12.89
N CYS A 17 8.72 37.51 -11.73
CA CYS A 17 9.38 36.29 -11.29
C CYS A 17 8.30 35.23 -11.10
N PHE A 18 8.07 34.42 -12.14
CA PHE A 18 7.44 33.13 -11.99
C PHE A 18 8.48 32.24 -11.30
N GLU A 19 8.42 32.15 -9.97
CA GLU A 19 9.10 31.05 -9.26
C GLU A 19 8.41 29.76 -9.70
N GLU A 20 9.14 28.89 -10.41
CA GLU A 20 8.64 27.56 -10.72
C GLU A 20 8.34 26.82 -9.40
N PRO A 21 7.23 26.07 -9.33
CA PRO A 21 6.87 25.36 -8.12
C PRO A 21 8.00 24.36 -7.79
N VAL A 22 8.71 24.64 -6.70
CA VAL A 22 9.73 23.74 -6.15
C VAL A 22 9.07 22.39 -5.95
N GLU A 23 9.56 21.37 -6.65
CA GLU A 23 9.13 20.00 -6.49
C GLU A 23 9.48 19.54 -5.06
N VAL A 24 8.46 19.36 -4.23
CA VAL A 24 8.65 18.93 -2.84
C VAL A 24 8.47 17.42 -2.77
N ASP A 25 9.48 16.71 -2.28
CA ASP A 25 9.34 15.29 -1.93
C ASP A 25 8.53 15.15 -0.63
N ALA A 26 7.20 15.15 -0.78
CA ALA A 26 6.25 15.04 0.33
C ALA A 26 6.44 13.74 1.15
N LYS A 27 6.86 12.65 0.49
CA LYS A 27 7.16 11.39 1.19
C LYS A 27 8.38 11.59 2.09
N LYS A 28 9.47 12.16 1.56
CA LYS A 28 10.68 12.41 2.33
C LYS A 28 10.41 13.35 3.50
N LEU A 29 9.66 14.44 3.29
CA LEU A 29 9.29 15.36 4.36
C LEU A 29 8.42 14.71 5.44
N LEU A 30 7.44 13.87 5.06
CA LEU A 30 6.66 13.10 6.03
C LEU A 30 7.58 12.20 6.87
N GLU A 31 8.55 11.54 6.22
CA GLU A 31 9.49 10.63 6.86
C GLU A 31 10.50 11.36 7.77
N THR A 32 10.97 12.55 7.41
CA THR A 32 11.96 13.30 8.20
C THR A 32 11.33 14.18 9.29
N THR A 33 10.10 14.63 9.09
CA THR A 33 9.44 15.57 10.02
C THR A 33 8.42 14.85 10.90
N CYS A 34 7.48 14.10 10.31
CA CYS A 34 6.36 13.54 11.05
C CYS A 34 6.68 12.19 11.70
N ALA A 35 7.59 11.40 11.12
CA ALA A 35 7.98 10.09 11.66
C ALA A 35 8.74 10.16 13.00
N LYS A 36 9.17 11.37 13.42
CA LYS A 36 9.75 11.60 14.74
C LYS A 36 8.80 11.23 15.89
N CYS A 37 7.49 11.33 15.66
CA CYS A 37 6.46 10.99 16.64
C CYS A 37 5.42 10.00 16.11
N HIS A 38 5.01 10.13 14.85
CA HIS A 38 3.94 9.31 14.28
C HIS A 38 4.49 8.05 13.62
N ASN A 39 3.93 6.89 13.98
CA ASN A 39 4.17 5.67 13.22
C ASN A 39 3.56 5.79 11.81
N LEU A 40 4.36 5.57 10.78
CA LEU A 40 3.96 5.69 9.37
C LEU A 40 3.59 4.35 8.71
N SER A 41 3.61 3.24 9.47
CA SER A 41 3.30 1.90 8.99
C SER A 41 1.81 1.71 8.76
N MET A 42 1.49 0.80 7.82
CA MET A 42 0.13 0.43 7.48
C MET A 42 0.07 -1.09 7.20
N PRO A 43 -0.44 -1.92 8.14
CA PRO A 43 -1.00 -1.58 9.46
C PRO A 43 0.03 -0.93 10.43
N PRO A 44 -0.43 -0.15 11.42
CA PRO A 44 0.47 0.45 12.39
C PRO A 44 1.20 -0.63 13.20
N GLN A 45 2.51 -0.44 13.39
CA GLN A 45 3.28 -1.22 14.35
C GLN A 45 3.24 -0.47 15.68
N ILE A 46 2.46 -0.94 16.64
CA ILE A 46 2.26 -0.22 17.89
C ILE A 46 3.44 -0.48 18.83
N PRO A 47 4.29 0.52 19.12
CA PRO A 47 5.34 0.37 20.12
C PRO A 47 4.74 0.32 21.54
N GLN A 48 5.52 -0.14 22.52
CA GLN A 48 5.09 -0.14 23.93
C GLN A 48 4.74 1.27 24.43
N ILE A 49 5.38 2.31 23.88
CA ILE A 49 5.12 3.72 24.20
C ILE A 49 4.84 4.47 22.90
N GLU A 50 3.62 5.00 22.76
CA GLU A 50 3.21 5.84 21.62
C GLU A 50 3.29 7.32 21.99
N LEU A 51 4.16 8.07 21.31
CA LEU A 51 4.26 9.53 21.49
C LEU A 51 3.13 10.29 20.79
N ALA A 52 2.61 9.74 19.69
CA ALA A 52 1.54 10.33 18.90
C ALA A 52 0.70 9.21 18.25
N PRO A 53 -0.56 9.47 17.87
CA PRO A 53 -1.37 8.48 17.19
C PRO A 53 -0.75 8.08 15.84
N PRO A 54 -0.86 6.81 15.40
CA PRO A 54 -0.37 6.38 14.09
C PRO A 54 -0.97 7.21 12.95
N MET A 55 -0.16 7.50 11.93
CA MET A 55 -0.57 8.40 10.84
C MET A 55 -1.76 7.86 10.04
N MET A 56 -1.89 6.52 9.95
CA MET A 56 -3.09 5.88 9.39
C MET A 56 -4.35 6.29 10.15
N ALA A 57 -4.35 6.14 11.48
CA ALA A 57 -5.53 6.41 12.31
C ALA A 57 -5.92 7.88 12.22
N VAL A 58 -4.94 8.79 12.30
CA VAL A 58 -5.14 10.23 12.10
C VAL A 58 -5.79 10.50 10.74
N THR A 59 -5.23 9.92 9.67
CA THR A 59 -5.73 10.16 8.31
C THR A 59 -7.15 9.63 8.12
N PHE A 60 -7.44 8.41 8.60
CA PHE A 60 -8.78 7.81 8.48
C PHE A 60 -9.81 8.64 9.24
N HIS A 61 -9.50 9.00 10.48
CA HIS A 61 -10.39 9.78 11.32
C HIS A 61 -10.70 11.15 10.70
N ILE A 62 -9.69 11.90 10.26
CA ILE A 62 -9.93 13.20 9.61
C ILE A 62 -10.77 13.04 8.33
N LYS A 63 -10.51 12.00 7.52
CA LYS A 63 -11.31 11.72 6.32
C LYS A 63 -12.77 11.43 6.65
N ASP A 64 -13.03 10.70 7.73
CA ASP A 64 -14.38 10.36 8.17
C ASP A 64 -15.14 11.59 8.70
N PHE A 65 -14.46 12.55 9.33
CA PHE A 65 -15.07 13.80 9.81
C PHE A 65 -15.42 14.77 8.67
N ILE A 66 -14.64 14.78 7.60
CA ILE A 66 -14.89 15.64 6.43
C ILE A 66 -16.05 15.06 5.62
N LYS A 67 -17.21 15.72 5.70
CA LYS A 67 -18.41 15.33 4.95
C LYS A 67 -18.47 16.05 3.61
N THR A 68 -18.09 15.36 2.53
CA THR A 68 -18.42 15.73 1.15
C THR A 68 -18.45 14.49 0.27
N ALA A 69 -19.35 14.48 -0.71
CA ALA A 69 -19.47 13.41 -1.70
C ALA A 69 -18.49 13.57 -2.88
N ASN A 70 -17.93 14.76 -3.08
CA ASN A 70 -16.99 15.03 -4.19
C ASN A 70 -15.56 14.64 -3.76
N PRO A 71 -14.90 13.67 -4.44
CA PRO A 71 -13.58 13.21 -4.04
C PRO A 71 -12.49 14.29 -4.12
N SER A 72 -12.55 15.17 -5.13
CA SER A 72 -11.57 16.27 -5.30
C SER A 72 -11.75 17.32 -4.21
N GLU A 73 -12.99 17.69 -3.90
CA GLU A 73 -13.29 18.61 -2.80
C GLU A 73 -12.88 18.01 -1.44
N HIS A 74 -13.10 16.70 -1.25
CA HIS A 74 -12.72 15.98 -0.03
C HIS A 74 -11.22 16.09 0.22
N LYS A 75 -10.42 15.81 -0.82
CA LYS A 75 -8.96 15.92 -0.76
C LYS A 75 -8.51 17.35 -0.46
N ILE A 76 -9.11 18.35 -1.10
CA ILE A 76 -8.78 19.76 -0.85
C ILE A 76 -9.07 20.12 0.61
N LYS A 77 -10.28 19.82 1.11
CA LYS A 77 -10.66 20.08 2.51
C LYS A 77 -9.75 19.37 3.51
N PHE A 78 -9.39 18.12 3.22
CA PHE A 78 -8.43 17.37 4.04
C PHE A 78 -7.08 18.07 4.07
N SER A 79 -6.52 18.40 2.91
CA SER A 79 -5.20 19.03 2.82
C SER A 79 -5.17 20.39 3.49
N SER A 80 -6.21 21.22 3.29
CA SER A 80 -6.34 22.51 3.95
C SER A 80 -6.44 22.37 5.47
N PHE A 81 -7.24 21.41 5.95
CA PHE A 81 -7.36 21.14 7.38
C PHE A 81 -6.03 20.73 7.99
N VAL A 82 -5.39 19.69 7.45
CA VAL A 82 -4.12 19.16 8.00
C VAL A 82 -3.05 20.23 7.95
N SER A 83 -2.89 20.93 6.82
CA SER A 83 -1.91 22.03 6.68
C SER A 83 -2.13 23.12 7.73
N ASN A 84 -3.38 23.54 7.94
CA ASN A 84 -3.68 24.55 8.97
C ASN A 84 -3.39 24.03 10.38
N TYR A 85 -3.79 22.80 10.68
CA TYR A 85 -3.66 22.21 12.01
C TYR A 85 -2.21 21.94 12.40
N VAL A 86 -1.37 21.40 11.49
CA VAL A 86 0.04 21.13 11.81
C VAL A 86 0.85 22.42 12.03
N LEU A 87 0.48 23.50 11.36
CA LEU A 87 1.12 24.80 11.54
C LEU A 87 0.57 25.58 12.73
N ASN A 88 -0.73 25.50 13.00
CA ASN A 88 -1.41 26.28 14.03
C ASN A 88 -2.38 25.41 14.83
N PRO A 89 -1.88 24.40 15.57
CA PRO A 89 -2.70 23.45 16.30
C PRO A 89 -3.42 24.14 17.46
N SER A 90 -4.69 23.82 17.64
CA SER A 90 -5.48 24.22 18.81
C SER A 90 -6.53 23.16 19.12
N LEU A 91 -7.02 23.14 20.37
CA LEU A 91 -8.09 22.23 20.77
C LEU A 91 -9.36 22.46 19.95
N GLU A 92 -9.71 23.71 19.67
CA GLU A 92 -10.89 24.09 18.89
C GLU A 92 -10.85 23.58 17.45
N LYS A 93 -9.65 23.43 16.88
CA LYS A 93 -9.44 22.89 15.52
C LYS A 93 -9.27 21.38 15.51
N SER A 94 -9.21 20.70 16.65
CA SER A 94 -8.91 19.28 16.66
C SER A 94 -10.15 18.46 16.32
N TYR A 95 -10.03 17.55 15.34
CA TYR A 95 -11.03 16.48 15.14
C TYR A 95 -10.83 15.30 16.10
N CYS A 96 -9.75 15.28 16.88
CA CYS A 96 -9.47 14.19 17.82
C CYS A 96 -10.46 14.21 18.99
N ASP A 97 -10.87 13.02 19.43
CA ASP A 97 -11.74 12.90 20.60
C ASP A 97 -11.00 13.26 21.91
N LYS A 98 -11.78 13.46 22.98
CA LYS A 98 -11.24 13.82 24.31
C LYS A 98 -10.26 12.78 24.86
N ALA A 99 -10.46 11.50 24.54
CA ALA A 99 -9.59 10.42 25.00
C ALA A 99 -8.21 10.51 24.33
N SER A 100 -8.18 10.80 23.04
CA SER A 100 -6.98 11.00 22.23
C SER A 100 -6.20 12.23 22.71
N ILE A 101 -6.89 13.35 22.97
CA ILE A 101 -6.25 14.55 23.53
C ILE A 101 -5.69 14.27 24.94
N LYS A 102 -6.40 13.51 25.78
CA LYS A 102 -5.89 13.11 27.10
C LYS A 102 -4.66 12.21 27.01
N LYS A 103 -4.62 11.30 26.02
CA LYS A 103 -3.52 10.34 25.82
C LYS A 103 -2.28 11.00 25.20
N TYR A 104 -2.47 11.75 24.13
CA TYR A 104 -1.37 12.24 23.27
C TYR A 104 -1.08 13.74 23.44
N GLY A 105 -1.99 14.49 24.08
CA GLY A 105 -1.90 15.95 24.14
C GLY A 105 -2.24 16.62 22.81
N LEU A 106 -1.97 17.93 22.76
CA LEU A 106 -2.07 18.71 21.52
C LEU A 106 -0.78 18.55 20.70
N MET A 107 -0.91 18.43 19.38
CA MET A 107 0.25 18.39 18.48
C MET A 107 1.09 19.66 18.61
N LYS A 108 2.42 19.53 18.61
CA LYS A 108 3.33 20.68 18.55
C LYS A 108 3.19 21.39 17.19
N SER A 109 3.17 22.72 17.19
CA SER A 109 3.24 23.51 15.96
C SER A 109 4.54 23.24 15.20
N LEU A 110 4.42 23.04 13.89
CA LEU A 110 5.54 22.94 12.95
C LEU A 110 5.81 24.27 12.21
N LYS A 111 5.21 25.38 12.67
CA LYS A 111 5.44 26.70 12.07
C LYS A 111 6.91 27.08 12.20
N GLY A 112 7.54 27.39 11.07
CA GLY A 112 8.97 27.68 10.99
C GLY A 112 9.86 26.44 10.83
N GLU A 113 9.33 25.23 11.07
CA GLU A 113 10.00 23.98 10.70
C GLU A 113 9.66 23.55 9.27
N ILE A 114 8.43 23.80 8.82
CA ILE A 114 7.96 23.59 7.44
C ILE A 114 7.11 24.78 6.97
N THR A 115 7.04 24.96 5.66
CA THR A 115 6.20 25.95 4.98
C THR A 115 4.75 25.47 4.82
N SER A 116 3.83 26.39 4.50
CA SER A 116 2.44 26.06 4.16
C SER A 116 2.32 25.17 2.93
N ASN A 117 3.18 25.38 1.93
CA ASN A 117 3.21 24.56 0.71
C ASN A 117 3.63 23.12 1.05
N GLU A 118 4.72 22.95 1.81
CA GLU A 118 5.18 21.64 2.27
C GLU A 118 4.14 20.92 3.11
N ALA A 119 3.51 21.62 4.08
CA ALA A 119 2.44 21.05 4.90
C ALA A 119 1.25 20.57 4.05
N THR A 120 0.88 21.33 3.02
CA THR A 120 -0.19 20.96 2.08
C THR A 120 0.17 19.75 1.23
N GLN A 121 1.42 19.66 0.75
CA GLN A 121 1.89 18.52 -0.04
C GLN A 121 2.03 17.25 0.81
N ILE A 122 2.51 17.36 2.06
CA ILE A 122 2.50 16.26 3.03
C ILE A 122 1.07 15.76 3.25
N ALA A 123 0.12 16.66 3.45
CA ALA A 123 -1.28 16.30 3.65
C ALA A 123 -1.88 15.60 2.42
N ALA A 124 -1.61 16.10 1.21
CA ALA A 124 -2.05 15.45 -0.02
C ALA A 124 -1.46 14.04 -0.16
N TYR A 125 -0.17 13.86 0.17
CA TYR A 125 0.48 12.55 0.18
C TYR A 125 -0.12 11.60 1.22
N MET A 126 -0.39 12.08 2.44
CA MET A 126 -1.09 11.31 3.49
C MET A 126 -2.46 10.83 2.99
N TYR A 127 -3.22 11.72 2.35
CA TYR A 127 -4.53 11.41 1.79
C TYR A 127 -4.45 10.24 0.80
N ASP A 128 -3.50 10.25 -0.12
CA ASP A 128 -3.40 9.19 -1.14
C ASP A 128 -2.81 7.89 -0.56
N LYS A 129 -1.84 8.00 0.35
CA LYS A 129 -1.16 6.84 0.95
C LYS A 129 -2.06 6.02 1.86
N TYR A 130 -2.77 6.68 2.78
CA TYR A 130 -3.60 6.01 3.78
C TYR A 130 -5.05 5.94 3.30
N ASP A 131 -5.34 4.91 2.49
CA ASP A 131 -6.68 4.60 2.00
C ASP A 131 -7.33 3.47 2.79
N ALA A 132 -8.41 3.77 3.50
CA ALA A 132 -9.14 2.81 4.34
C ALA A 132 -9.77 1.68 3.53
N LYS A 133 -10.31 1.97 2.34
CA LYS A 133 -10.95 0.96 1.48
C LYS A 133 -9.91 -0.05 0.98
N LYS A 134 -8.73 0.43 0.57
CA LYS A 134 -7.59 -0.39 0.18
C LYS A 134 -7.06 -1.19 1.36
N PHE A 135 -6.99 -0.58 2.55
CA PHE A 135 -6.59 -1.25 3.78
C PHE A 135 -7.46 -2.46 4.09
N TYR A 136 -8.77 -2.26 4.26
CA TYR A 136 -9.69 -3.33 4.65
C TYR A 136 -9.78 -4.42 3.58
N LYS A 137 -9.69 -4.05 2.29
CA LYS A 137 -9.59 -5.03 1.21
C LYS A 137 -8.35 -5.91 1.36
N ASN A 138 -7.19 -5.32 1.64
CA ASN A 138 -5.94 -6.08 1.77
C ASN A 138 -5.89 -6.93 3.04
N ILE A 139 -6.44 -6.44 4.16
CA ILE A 139 -6.59 -7.22 5.39
C ILE A 139 -7.47 -8.43 5.14
N LYS A 140 -8.63 -8.25 4.51
CA LYS A 140 -9.52 -9.36 4.16
C LYS A 140 -8.84 -10.40 3.27
N ILE A 141 -8.13 -9.97 2.22
CA ILE A 141 -7.38 -10.88 1.34
C ILE A 141 -6.31 -11.65 2.13
N LYS A 142 -5.61 -10.98 3.05
CA LYS A 142 -4.61 -11.61 3.91
C LYS A 142 -5.24 -12.65 4.83
N GLU A 143 -6.33 -12.31 5.51
CA GLU A 143 -7.06 -13.22 6.39
C GLU A 143 -7.60 -14.45 5.62
N GLU A 144 -8.18 -14.21 4.44
CA GLU A 144 -8.64 -15.28 3.54
C GLU A 144 -7.49 -16.19 3.11
N PHE A 145 -6.31 -15.65 2.83
CA PHE A 145 -5.13 -16.42 2.46
C PHE A 145 -4.56 -17.22 3.64
N GLU A 146 -4.48 -16.60 4.82
CA GLU A 146 -3.97 -17.24 6.04
C GLU A 146 -4.90 -18.35 6.56
N ALA A 147 -6.20 -18.27 6.26
CA ALA A 147 -7.18 -19.31 6.57
C ALA A 147 -7.08 -20.56 5.68
N LEU A 148 -6.33 -20.51 4.57
CA LEU A 148 -6.14 -21.67 3.69
C LEU A 148 -5.23 -22.71 4.34
N GLU A 149 -5.41 -23.98 3.97
CA GLU A 149 -4.47 -25.03 4.34
C GLU A 149 -3.06 -24.72 3.81
N LYS A 150 -2.02 -25.13 4.54
CA LYS A 150 -0.65 -24.72 4.26
C LYS A 150 -0.19 -25.12 2.85
N GLY A 151 -0.57 -26.29 2.37
CA GLY A 151 -0.27 -26.71 1.00
C GLY A 151 -0.96 -25.87 -0.07
N GLU A 152 -2.18 -25.39 0.17
CA GLU A 152 -2.85 -24.46 -0.75
C GLU A 152 -2.15 -23.10 -0.78
N GLN A 153 -1.71 -22.60 0.38
CA GLN A 153 -0.91 -21.37 0.46
C GLN A 153 0.36 -21.49 -0.39
N ILE A 154 1.08 -22.61 -0.27
CA ILE A 154 2.30 -22.90 -1.04
C ILE A 154 1.99 -22.96 -2.54
N ALA A 155 0.90 -23.62 -2.93
CA ALA A 155 0.48 -23.71 -4.33
C ALA A 155 0.16 -22.34 -4.95
N LYS A 156 -0.48 -21.45 -4.19
CA LYS A 156 -0.78 -20.07 -4.63
C LYS A 156 0.48 -19.21 -4.72
N LEU A 157 1.34 -19.22 -3.69
CA LEU A 157 2.58 -18.43 -3.65
C LEU A 157 3.56 -18.81 -4.75
N ASN A 158 3.62 -20.11 -5.09
CA ASN A 158 4.53 -20.62 -6.11
C ASN A 158 3.88 -20.72 -7.49
N SER A 159 2.78 -19.99 -7.71
CA SER A 159 2.09 -19.86 -9.00
C SER A 159 1.67 -21.19 -9.62
N CYS A 160 1.48 -22.26 -8.82
CA CYS A 160 1.07 -23.57 -9.33
C CYS A 160 -0.31 -23.49 -10.00
N MET A 161 -1.16 -22.56 -9.56
CA MET A 161 -2.51 -22.30 -10.07
C MET A 161 -2.55 -21.75 -11.52
N SER A 162 -1.40 -21.36 -12.07
CA SER A 162 -1.27 -20.94 -13.47
C SER A 162 -1.47 -22.12 -14.44
N CYS A 163 -0.90 -23.29 -14.10
CA CYS A 163 -1.01 -24.51 -14.89
C CYS A 163 -2.03 -25.49 -14.32
N HIS A 164 -2.20 -25.51 -13.00
CA HIS A 164 -3.11 -26.40 -12.30
C HIS A 164 -4.37 -25.67 -11.83
N ASP A 165 -5.42 -26.43 -11.61
CA ASP A 165 -6.60 -26.01 -10.87
C ASP A 165 -6.86 -27.05 -9.78
N ILE A 166 -7.65 -26.71 -8.77
CA ILE A 166 -8.04 -27.67 -7.74
C ILE A 166 -8.82 -28.82 -8.41
N SER A 167 -9.86 -28.50 -9.18
CA SER A 167 -10.81 -29.52 -9.69
C SER A 167 -10.78 -29.67 -11.21
N LYS A 168 -10.56 -28.59 -11.96
CA LYS A 168 -10.68 -28.59 -13.43
C LYS A 168 -9.34 -28.85 -14.13
N LYS A 169 -9.37 -29.54 -15.26
CA LYS A 169 -8.17 -29.67 -16.10
C LYS A 169 -7.85 -28.31 -16.73
N LYS A 170 -6.57 -27.94 -16.78
CA LYS A 170 -6.05 -26.77 -17.51
C LYS A 170 -4.91 -27.23 -18.42
N ILE A 171 -3.79 -26.53 -18.42
CA ILE A 171 -2.54 -26.91 -19.10
C ILE A 171 -1.96 -28.20 -18.47
N ALA A 172 -2.24 -28.42 -17.20
CA ALA A 172 -1.88 -29.61 -16.44
C ALA A 172 -3.13 -30.27 -15.80
N PRO A 173 -3.01 -31.52 -15.30
CA PRO A 173 -4.10 -32.16 -14.56
C PRO A 173 -4.49 -31.36 -13.32
N SER A 174 -5.76 -31.45 -12.93
CA SER A 174 -6.19 -30.86 -11.66
C SER A 174 -5.55 -31.56 -10.48
N PHE A 175 -5.39 -30.85 -9.36
CA PHE A 175 -4.86 -31.46 -8.13
C PHE A 175 -5.71 -32.66 -7.68
N LYS A 176 -7.04 -32.59 -7.82
CA LYS A 176 -7.94 -33.75 -7.59
C LYS A 176 -7.66 -34.94 -8.50
N THR A 177 -7.26 -34.70 -9.74
CA THR A 177 -6.87 -35.79 -10.66
C THR A 177 -5.56 -36.42 -10.23
N ILE A 178 -4.60 -35.60 -9.80
CA ILE A 178 -3.30 -36.04 -9.28
C ILE A 178 -3.50 -36.89 -8.00
N ALA A 179 -4.30 -36.39 -7.05
CA ALA A 179 -4.64 -37.07 -5.81
C ALA A 179 -5.19 -38.49 -6.03
N LYS A 180 -6.05 -38.65 -7.05
CA LYS A 180 -6.67 -39.94 -7.40
C LYS A 180 -5.73 -40.93 -8.10
N GLN A 181 -4.63 -40.44 -8.70
CA GLN A 181 -3.77 -41.24 -9.58
C GLN A 181 -2.34 -41.38 -9.03
N SER A 182 -2.06 -40.88 -7.83
CA SER A 182 -0.72 -40.90 -7.23
C SER A 182 -0.82 -40.97 -5.72
N ASN A 183 0.17 -41.56 -5.08
CA ASN A 183 0.34 -41.47 -3.63
C ASN A 183 1.24 -40.28 -3.25
N LYS A 184 1.34 -39.98 -1.95
CA LYS A 184 2.16 -38.86 -1.44
C LYS A 184 3.62 -38.93 -1.90
N LYS A 185 4.24 -40.11 -1.89
CA LYS A 185 5.65 -40.29 -2.28
C LYS A 185 5.85 -39.97 -3.76
N ASP A 186 4.93 -40.40 -4.62
CA ASP A 186 4.98 -40.13 -6.06
C ASP A 186 4.76 -38.65 -6.37
N ILE A 187 3.86 -37.99 -5.64
CA ILE A 187 3.63 -36.54 -5.77
C ILE A 187 4.89 -35.78 -5.36
N LEU A 188 5.47 -36.10 -4.19
CA LEU A 188 6.70 -35.46 -3.72
C LEU A 188 7.87 -35.68 -4.70
N TYR A 189 8.03 -36.89 -5.24
CA TYR A 189 9.05 -37.16 -6.23
C TYR A 189 8.87 -36.31 -7.49
N THR A 190 7.64 -36.18 -8.00
CA THR A 190 7.34 -35.30 -9.14
C THR A 190 7.58 -33.83 -8.83
N LEU A 191 7.26 -33.36 -7.62
CA LEU A 191 7.56 -31.98 -7.21
C LEU A 191 9.07 -31.70 -7.16
N LEU A 192 9.86 -32.66 -6.67
CA LEU A 192 11.31 -32.51 -6.58
C LEU A 192 11.99 -32.54 -7.95
N ASN A 193 11.60 -33.49 -8.80
CA ASN A 193 12.35 -33.86 -10.01
C ASN A 193 11.65 -33.50 -11.32
N GLY A 194 10.42 -33.00 -11.25
CA GLY A 194 9.58 -32.74 -12.41
C GLY A 194 8.96 -34.03 -12.97
N SER A 195 8.21 -33.88 -14.07
CA SER A 195 7.72 -35.02 -14.86
C SER A 195 7.40 -34.59 -16.29
N LYS A 196 7.37 -35.55 -17.22
CA LYS A 196 6.93 -35.34 -18.59
C LYS A 196 5.97 -36.45 -18.98
N GLY A 197 4.79 -36.08 -19.50
CA GLY A 197 3.83 -37.05 -20.02
C GLY A 197 3.25 -38.05 -19.02
N LYS A 198 3.34 -37.76 -17.70
CA LYS A 198 2.99 -38.73 -16.64
C LYS A 198 1.51 -39.13 -16.60
N TYR A 199 0.61 -38.21 -16.96
CA TYR A 199 -0.83 -38.39 -16.80
C TYR A 199 -1.53 -38.55 -18.16
N LYS A 200 -2.52 -39.43 -18.22
CA LYS A 200 -3.34 -39.66 -19.42
C LYS A 200 -4.04 -38.37 -19.87
N GLY A 201 -3.89 -38.02 -21.15
CA GLY A 201 -4.35 -36.77 -21.74
C GLY A 201 -3.41 -35.57 -21.51
N PHE A 202 -2.23 -35.82 -20.95
CA PHE A 202 -1.18 -34.82 -20.70
C PHE A 202 0.20 -35.33 -21.15
N GLU A 203 0.24 -36.19 -22.17
CA GLU A 203 1.44 -36.87 -22.69
C GLU A 203 2.50 -35.87 -23.17
N LYS A 204 2.06 -34.68 -23.62
CA LYS A 204 2.93 -33.58 -24.07
C LYS A 204 3.25 -32.56 -22.97
N SER A 205 2.60 -32.64 -21.81
CA SER A 205 2.82 -31.69 -20.72
C SER A 205 4.13 -31.99 -19.99
N TYR A 206 4.77 -30.92 -19.53
CA TYR A 206 5.97 -30.96 -18.72
C TYR A 206 5.72 -30.21 -17.41
N MET A 207 5.99 -30.87 -16.29
CA MET A 207 6.06 -30.25 -14.97
C MET A 207 7.54 -30.03 -14.61
N PRO A 208 7.97 -28.79 -14.37
CA PRO A 208 9.36 -28.51 -14.01
C PRO A 208 9.70 -29.04 -12.60
N PRO A 209 10.97 -29.38 -12.33
CA PRO A 209 11.44 -29.66 -10.98
C PRO A 209 11.40 -28.41 -10.11
N LEU A 210 10.90 -28.53 -8.87
CA LEU A 210 10.79 -27.43 -7.91
C LEU A 210 11.75 -27.58 -6.72
N GLY A 211 12.46 -28.71 -6.60
CA GLY A 211 13.35 -28.97 -5.46
C GLY A 211 14.54 -28.01 -5.31
N LYS A 212 14.82 -27.18 -6.31
CA LYS A 212 15.82 -26.11 -6.25
C LYS A 212 15.24 -24.75 -5.85
N SER A 213 13.94 -24.52 -6.04
CA SER A 213 13.26 -23.24 -5.78
C SER A 213 12.39 -23.26 -4.53
N ILE A 214 11.93 -24.42 -4.10
CA ILE A 214 11.05 -24.61 -2.94
C ILE A 214 11.72 -25.62 -2.02
N CYS A 215 11.75 -25.31 -0.72
CA CYS A 215 12.37 -26.20 0.26
C CYS A 215 11.61 -27.53 0.35
N LYS A 216 12.33 -28.63 0.62
CA LYS A 216 11.72 -29.97 0.66
C LYS A 216 10.55 -30.06 1.63
N LYS A 217 10.63 -29.39 2.79
CA LYS A 217 9.56 -29.36 3.79
C LYS A 217 8.26 -28.78 3.24
N ASP A 218 8.33 -27.68 2.49
CA ASP A 218 7.15 -27.08 1.85
C ASP A 218 6.60 -27.99 0.74
N LEU A 219 7.47 -28.70 0.00
CA LEU A 219 7.01 -29.68 -0.99
C LEU A 219 6.34 -30.89 -0.34
N GLU A 220 6.79 -31.32 0.85
CA GLU A 220 6.12 -32.36 1.64
C GLU A 220 4.73 -31.91 2.10
N GLU A 221 4.60 -30.67 2.55
CA GLU A 221 3.31 -30.07 2.92
C GLU A 221 2.38 -29.97 1.72
N LEU A 222 2.88 -29.44 0.60
CA LEU A 222 2.16 -29.37 -0.67
C LEU A 222 1.71 -30.76 -1.16
N SER A 223 2.57 -31.78 -1.04
CA SER A 223 2.23 -33.15 -1.44
C SER A 223 1.12 -33.76 -0.56
N SER A 224 1.09 -33.40 0.72
CA SER A 224 0.07 -33.87 1.67
C SER A 224 -1.28 -33.26 1.36
N TRP A 225 -1.29 -31.94 1.12
CA TRP A 225 -2.47 -31.21 0.70
C TRP A 225 -3.03 -31.69 -0.63
N ILE A 226 -2.18 -31.88 -1.66
CA ILE A 226 -2.66 -32.40 -2.95
C ILE A 226 -3.36 -33.75 -2.74
N LEU A 227 -2.80 -34.62 -1.89
CA LEU A 227 -3.37 -35.94 -1.63
C LEU A 227 -4.70 -35.88 -0.84
N SER A 228 -4.97 -34.83 -0.07
CA SER A 228 -6.21 -34.68 0.70
C SER A 228 -7.40 -34.14 -0.10
N LEU A 229 -7.19 -33.74 -1.36
CA LEU A 229 -8.21 -33.16 -2.25
C LEU A 229 -9.17 -34.17 -2.91
#